data_AF-A0A2V5ZJL0-F1
#
_entry.id   AF-A0A2V5ZJL0-F1
#
_cell.length_a   1.000
_cell.length_b   1.000
_cell.length_c   1.000
_cell.angle_alpha   90.00
_cell.angle_beta   90.00
_cell.angle_gamma   90.00
#
_symmetry.space_group_name_H-M   'P 1'
#
loop_
_entity.id
_entity.type
_entity.pdbx_description
1 polymer ?
#
loop_
_entity_poly.entity_id
_entity_poly.type
_entity_poly.pdbx_seq_one_letter_code
_entity_poly.pdbx_strand_id
1 'polypeptide(L)'
;GATAVSLIPVRRGNGALEAMGFDEPRLQSLETALAAGIALRQGRVFADLWDLARFSDCNACFEAREARLQRMNLSQIIEPPTECVECQKILTSR
;
A
#
# COMPACT_ATOMS: atom_id res chain seq x y z
N GLY A 1 -14.72 7.39 18.88
CA GLY A 1 -13.44 7.12 18.22
C GLY A 1 -13.58 7.30 16.72
N ALA A 2 -12.47 7.32 15.97
CA ALA A 2 -12.50 7.37 14.50
C ALA A 2 -13.11 6.08 13.92
N THR A 3 -13.93 6.20 12.88
CA THR A 3 -14.58 5.05 12.20
C THR A 3 -13.92 4.68 10.86
N ALA A 4 -13.00 5.52 10.40
CA ALA A 4 -12.23 5.34 9.17
C ALA A 4 -10.84 5.96 9.29
N VAL A 5 -9.85 5.34 8.64
CA VAL A 5 -8.47 5.80 8.52
C VAL A 5 -8.05 5.71 7.04
N SER A 6 -7.30 6.69 6.56
CA SER A 6 -6.67 6.64 5.24
C SER A 6 -5.15 6.67 5.39
N LEU A 7 -4.48 5.67 4.82
CA LEU A 7 -3.03 5.58 4.72
C LEU A 7 -2.59 6.38 3.50
N ILE A 8 -1.90 7.50 3.73
CA ILE A 8 -1.36 8.35 2.68
C ILE A 8 0.16 8.14 2.66
N PRO A 9 0.72 7.51 1.61
CA PRO A 9 2.15 7.34 1.50
C PRO A 9 2.84 8.70 1.38
N VAL A 10 4.02 8.83 1.99
CA VAL A 10 4.85 10.03 1.84
C VAL A 10 5.15 10.23 0.35
N ARG A 11 4.92 11.46 -0.12
CA ARG A 11 5.21 11.90 -1.48
C ARG A 11 6.19 13.05 -1.40
N ARG A 12 7.29 12.94 -2.12
CA ARG A 12 8.22 14.06 -2.28
C ARG A 12 7.57 15.17 -3.12
N GLY A 13 8.03 16.40 -2.95
CA GLY A 13 7.61 17.49 -3.84
C GLY A 13 7.83 18.92 -3.33
N ASN A 14 7.93 19.13 -2.01
CA ASN A 14 8.16 20.46 -1.45
C ASN A 14 9.33 20.54 -0.44
N GLY A 15 10.04 19.44 -0.19
CA GLY A 15 11.23 19.41 0.67
C GLY A 15 10.95 19.38 2.17
N ALA A 16 9.69 19.56 2.61
CA ALA A 16 9.37 19.67 4.04
C ALA A 16 9.50 18.31 4.75
N LEU A 17 8.98 17.23 4.14
CA LEU A 17 9.05 15.88 4.70
C LEU A 17 10.48 15.33 4.59
N GLU A 18 11.16 15.66 3.51
CA GLU A 18 12.55 15.31 3.25
C GLU A 18 13.49 15.95 4.29
N ALA A 19 13.26 17.21 4.66
CA ALA A 19 14.01 17.88 5.74
C ALA A 19 13.81 17.23 7.11
N MET A 20 12.72 16.48 7.28
CA MET A 20 12.43 15.69 8.48
C MET A 20 12.93 14.24 8.38
N GLY A 21 13.63 13.87 7.30
CA GLY A 21 14.18 12.54 7.08
C GLY A 21 13.15 11.49 6.65
N PHE A 22 12.00 11.91 6.12
CA PHE A 22 11.01 10.99 5.56
C PHE A 22 11.23 10.79 4.06
N ASP A 23 11.12 9.53 3.65
CA ASP A 23 11.24 9.11 2.25
C ASP A 23 9.98 8.41 1.76
N GLU A 24 9.84 8.35 0.44
CA GLU A 24 8.74 7.63 -0.20
C GLU A 24 8.84 6.13 0.15
N PRO A 25 7.73 5.51 0.59
CA PRO A 25 7.75 4.10 0.93
C PRO A 25 7.82 3.23 -0.32
N ARG A 26 8.32 2.01 -0.18
CA ARG A 26 8.07 0.96 -1.18
C ARG A 26 6.60 0.58 -1.18
N LEU A 27 6.06 0.20 -2.33
CA LEU A 27 4.67 -0.27 -2.47
C LEU A 27 4.32 -1.39 -1.47
N GLN A 28 5.28 -2.27 -1.16
CA GLN A 28 5.08 -3.36 -0.19
C GLN A 28 4.79 -2.86 1.24
N SER A 29 5.36 -1.72 1.64
CA SER A 29 5.11 -1.14 2.95
C SER A 29 3.66 -0.67 3.07
N LEU A 30 3.11 -0.07 2.02
CA LEU A 30 1.71 0.35 1.97
C LEU A 30 0.75 -0.85 2.00
N GLU A 31 1.04 -1.90 1.23
CA GLU A 31 0.24 -3.14 1.23
C GLU A 31 0.20 -3.80 2.60
N THR A 32 1.35 -3.86 3.28
CA THR A 32 1.48 -4.45 4.62
C THR A 32 0.75 -3.60 5.65
N ALA A 33 0.90 -2.28 5.60
CA ALA A 33 0.19 -1.36 6.49
C ALA A 33 -1.34 -1.43 6.32
N LEU A 34 -1.83 -1.53 5.08
CA LEU A 34 -3.27 -1.70 4.81
C LEU A 34 -3.78 -3.03 5.38
N ALA A 35 -3.08 -4.13 5.11
CA ALA A 35 -3.45 -5.45 5.63
C ALA A 35 -3.47 -5.47 7.17
N ALA A 36 -2.45 -4.90 7.80
CA ALA A 36 -2.37 -4.78 9.26
C ALA A 36 -3.53 -3.93 9.81
N GLY A 37 -3.84 -2.80 9.18
CA GLY A 37 -4.95 -1.92 9.58
C GLY A 37 -6.31 -2.61 9.48
N ILE A 38 -6.58 -3.31 8.37
CA ILE A 38 -7.82 -4.10 8.20
C ILE A 38 -7.89 -5.21 9.26
N ALA A 39 -6.77 -5.89 9.56
CA ALA A 39 -6.72 -6.98 10.53
C ALA A 39 -7.11 -6.55 11.97
N LEU A 40 -6.95 -5.27 12.32
CA LEU A 40 -7.37 -4.74 13.62
C LEU A 40 -8.89 -4.83 13.83
N ARG A 41 -9.70 -4.83 12.76
CA ARG A 41 -11.18 -4.84 12.83
C ARG A 41 -11.76 -3.69 13.67
N GLN A 42 -11.08 -2.55 13.71
CA GLN A 42 -11.48 -1.36 14.48
C GLN A 42 -11.83 -0.19 13.54
N GLY A 43 -12.91 -0.35 12.77
CA GLY A 43 -13.29 0.58 11.72
C GLY A 43 -12.70 0.18 10.36
N ARG A 44 -12.69 1.12 9.41
CA ARG A 44 -12.25 0.88 8.03
C ARG A 44 -10.90 1.52 7.78
N VAL A 45 -10.06 0.85 7.01
CA VAL A 45 -8.75 1.36 6.61
C VAL A 45 -8.67 1.36 5.10
N PHE A 46 -8.25 2.47 4.53
CA PHE A 46 -8.06 2.65 3.11
C PHE A 46 -6.60 3.01 2.82
N ALA A 47 -6.11 2.65 1.64
CA ALA A 47 -4.86 3.16 1.10
C ALA A 47 -5.14 4.17 -0.01
N ASP A 48 -4.41 5.28 -0.02
CA ASP A 48 -4.38 6.21 -1.15
C ASP A 48 -3.68 5.57 -2.35
N LEU A 49 -4.42 5.41 -3.47
CA LEU A 49 -3.93 4.78 -4.70
C LEU A 49 -3.59 5.81 -5.79
N TRP A 50 -3.69 7.11 -5.50
CA TRP A 50 -3.31 8.15 -6.45
C TRP A 50 -1.85 7.94 -6.89
N ASP A 51 -1.54 7.94 -8.20
CA ASP A 51 -0.15 7.87 -8.69
C ASP A 51 0.69 6.79 -7.98
N LEU A 52 0.11 5.59 -7.81
CA LEU A 52 0.71 4.51 -7.03
C LEU A 52 1.95 3.92 -7.71
N ALA A 53 2.03 4.02 -9.04
CA ALA A 53 3.13 3.52 -9.87
C ALA A 53 4.49 4.04 -9.42
N ARG A 54 4.56 5.26 -8.88
CA ARG A 54 5.76 5.87 -8.30
C ARG A 54 6.43 5.00 -7.22
N PHE A 55 5.65 4.23 -6.45
CA PHE A 55 6.18 3.44 -5.35
C PHE A 55 6.54 1.99 -5.77
N SER A 56 6.32 1.64 -7.04
CA SER A 56 6.57 0.29 -7.56
C SER A 56 7.92 0.21 -8.27
N ASP A 57 8.72 -0.79 -7.90
CA ASP A 57 9.97 -1.12 -8.59
C ASP A 57 9.79 -2.14 -9.73
N CYS A 58 8.57 -2.63 -9.97
CA CYS A 58 8.29 -3.66 -10.96
C CYS A 58 7.01 -3.35 -11.74
N ASN A 59 7.13 -3.21 -13.06
CA ASN A 59 6.00 -2.96 -13.95
C ASN A 59 5.18 -4.23 -14.21
N ALA A 60 5.80 -5.41 -14.22
CA ALA A 60 5.12 -6.67 -14.55
C ALA A 60 4.05 -7.09 -13.52
N CYS A 61 4.17 -6.65 -12.26
CA CYS A 61 3.16 -6.94 -11.23
C CYS A 61 2.43 -5.71 -10.71
N PHE A 62 2.77 -4.50 -11.19
CA PHE A 62 2.21 -3.26 -10.65
C PHE A 62 0.68 -3.24 -10.74
N GLU A 63 0.12 -3.45 -11.94
CA GLU A 63 -1.33 -3.41 -12.16
C GLU A 63 -2.08 -4.43 -11.31
N ALA A 64 -1.54 -5.64 -11.16
CA ALA A 64 -2.13 -6.68 -10.33
C ALA A 64 -2.13 -6.32 -8.83
N ARG A 65 -1.08 -5.65 -8.36
CA ARG A 65 -0.96 -5.16 -6.98
C ARG A 65 -1.86 -3.96 -6.71
N GLU A 66 -1.96 -3.03 -7.65
CA GLU A 66 -2.91 -1.91 -7.59
C GLU A 66 -4.35 -2.40 -7.54
N ALA A 67 -4.73 -3.32 -8.44
CA ALA A 67 -6.07 -3.91 -8.45
C ALA A 67 -6.39 -4.65 -7.14
N ARG A 68 -5.41 -5.34 -6.55
CA ARG A 68 -5.54 -5.97 -5.23
C ARG A 68 -5.82 -4.94 -4.14
N LEU A 69 -5.04 -3.86 -4.08
CA LEU A 69 -5.27 -2.77 -3.11
C LEU A 69 -6.64 -2.11 -3.29
N GLN A 70 -7.08 -1.91 -4.53
CA GLN A 70 -8.40 -1.37 -4.83
C GLN A 70 -9.52 -2.29 -4.32
N ARG A 71 -9.41 -3.61 -4.54
CA ARG A 71 -10.37 -4.58 -4.00
C ARG A 71 -10.34 -4.63 -2.49
N MET A 72 -9.17 -4.52 -1.84
CA MET A 72 -9.06 -4.43 -0.38
C MET A 72 -9.71 -3.15 0.17
N ASN A 73 -9.53 -2.00 -0.49
CA ASN A 73 -10.21 -0.76 -0.13
C ASN A 73 -11.74 -0.92 -0.16
N LEU A 74 -12.29 -1.54 -1.21
CA LEU A 74 -13.72 -1.72 -1.39
C LEU A 74 -14.33 -2.76 -0.45
N SER A 75 -13.65 -3.91 -0.30
CA SER A 75 -14.16 -5.06 0.46
C SER A 75 -13.84 -5.02 1.95
N GLN A 76 -12.77 -4.31 2.33
CA GLN A 76 -12.19 -4.36 3.68
C GLN A 76 -11.82 -5.80 4.09
N ILE A 77 -11.43 -6.63 3.11
CA ILE A 77 -10.98 -8.01 3.30
C ILE A 77 -9.53 -8.10 2.79
N ILE A 78 -8.68 -8.81 3.53
CA ILE A 78 -7.29 -9.04 3.13
C ILE A 78 -7.28 -10.07 2.00
N GLU A 79 -6.84 -9.67 0.81
CA GLU A 79 -6.68 -10.58 -0.33
C GLU A 79 -5.33 -11.30 -0.31
N PRO A 80 -5.21 -12.47 -0.97
CA PRO A 80 -3.93 -13.15 -1.17
C PRO A 80 -2.90 -12.26 -1.87
N PRO A 81 -1.60 -12.40 -1.57
CA PRO A 81 -0.54 -11.63 -2.23
C PRO A 81 -0.42 -11.95 -3.72
N THR A 82 0.08 -11.00 -4.50
CA THR A 82 0.36 -11.19 -5.93
C THR A 82 1.69 -11.90 -6.12
N GLU A 83 1.70 -12.98 -6.91
CA GLU A 83 2.92 -13.65 -7.35
C GLU A 83 3.50 -12.94 -8.59
N CYS A 84 4.82 -12.79 -8.63
CA CYS A 84 5.50 -12.20 -9.77
C CYS A 84 6.80 -12.94 -10.06
N VAL A 85 6.95 -13.38 -11.31
CA VAL A 85 8.13 -14.10 -11.78
C VAL A 85 9.40 -13.23 -11.81
N GLU A 86 9.25 -11.92 -12.09
CA GLU A 86 10.38 -10.97 -12.13
C GLU A 86 10.87 -10.61 -10.73
N CYS A 87 9.96 -10.49 -9.76
CA CYS A 87 10.33 -10.20 -8.38
C CYS A 87 10.99 -11.39 -7.67
N GLN A 88 10.88 -12.61 -8.23
CA GLN A 88 11.34 -13.89 -7.65
C GLN A 88 10.95 -14.07 -6.17
N LYS A 89 9.81 -13.48 -5.76
CA LYS A 89 9.34 -13.41 -4.38
C LYS A 89 7.82 -13.50 -4.37
N ILE A 90 7.28 -14.32 -3.48
CA ILE A 90 5.89 -14.15 -3.02
C ILE A 90 5.92 -12.94 -2.08
N LEU A 91 5.31 -11.83 -2.48
CA LEU A 91 5.25 -10.60 -1.68
C LEU A 91 4.25 -10.78 -0.54
N THR A 92 4.64 -11.54 0.48
CA THR A 92 3.81 -11.85 1.65
C THR A 92 3.83 -10.71 2.67
N SER A 93 2.67 -10.44 3.28
CA SER A 93 2.55 -9.67 4.51
C SER A 93 2.95 -10.56 5.69
N ARG A 94 4.06 -10.23 6.37
CA ARG A 94 4.36 -10.79 7.70
C ARG A 94 3.94 -9.81 8.77
#